data_AF-A0A959FJG4-F1
#
_entry.id   AF-A0A959FJG4-F1
#
_cell.length_a   1.000
_cell.length_b   1.000
_cell.length_c   1.000
_cell.angle_alpha   90.00
_cell.angle_beta   90.00
_cell.angle_gamma   90.00
#
_symmetry.space_group_name_H-M   'P 1'
#
loop_
_entity.id
_entity.type
_entity.pdbx_description
1 polymer ?
#
loop_
_entity_poly.entity_id
_entity_poly.type
_entity_poly.pdbx_seq_one_letter_code
_entity_poly.pdbx_strand_id
1 'polypeptide(L)'
;DDRKAKLSALTGAYFSRLEMLRLDDAALANRYRKAQGHTRRVALGLLPALVAGALNLPPLAFGQLIAGPLVKTVEFESAVRWGAVMGGYLLYGLLALLISLFTGAWWVLLFPIVAMLSLDWWLRYLEMTRTWLQAYRVRRQTPTDLQLLRKQREGLVEQLQELLSEK
;
A
#
# COMPACT_ATOMS: atom_id res chain seq x y z
N ASP A 1 -37.46 0.58 0.00
CA ASP A 1 -36.32 1.01 0.83
C ASP A 1 -35.73 -0.07 1.73
N ASP A 2 -36.53 -0.98 2.28
CA ASP A 2 -36.05 -2.04 3.18
C ASP A 2 -34.99 -2.99 2.60
N ARG A 3 -35.07 -3.37 1.31
CA ARG A 3 -34.06 -4.21 0.64
C ARG A 3 -32.68 -3.54 0.62
N LYS A 4 -32.63 -2.23 0.35
CA LYS A 4 -31.37 -1.46 0.32
C LYS A 4 -30.77 -1.33 1.72
N ALA A 5 -31.60 -1.08 2.73
CA ALA A 5 -31.17 -1.02 4.12
C ALA A 5 -30.60 -2.35 4.61
N LYS A 6 -31.26 -3.47 4.28
CA LYS A 6 -30.80 -4.82 4.60
C LYS A 6 -29.49 -5.17 3.90
N LEU A 7 -29.35 -4.84 2.62
CA LEU A 7 -28.11 -5.04 1.87
C LEU A 7 -26.95 -4.23 2.46
N SER A 8 -27.21 -2.97 2.82
CA SER A 8 -26.22 -2.09 3.47
C SER A 8 -25.73 -2.69 4.79
N ALA A 9 -26.65 -3.18 5.63
CA ALA A 9 -26.30 -3.84 6.89
C ALA A 9 -25.45 -5.10 6.70
N LEU A 10 -25.82 -5.97 5.75
CA LEU A 10 -25.05 -7.18 5.42
C LEU A 10 -23.64 -6.84 4.89
N THR A 11 -23.55 -5.84 4.02
CA THR A 11 -22.29 -5.37 3.45
C THR A 11 -21.39 -4.79 4.54
N GLY A 12 -21.94 -3.96 5.43
CA GLY A 12 -21.21 -3.41 6.57
C GLY A 12 -20.70 -4.49 7.52
N ALA A 13 -21.52 -5.49 7.83
CA ALA A 13 -21.12 -6.62 8.66
C ALA A 13 -19.99 -7.45 8.01
N TYR A 14 -20.06 -7.68 6.69
CA TYR A 14 -19.02 -8.38 5.94
C TYR A 14 -17.67 -7.64 5.98
N PHE A 15 -17.66 -6.35 5.62
CA PHE A 15 -16.43 -5.56 5.61
C PHE A 15 -15.87 -5.32 7.01
N SER A 16 -16.72 -5.14 8.01
CA SER A 16 -16.29 -5.06 9.41
C SER A 16 -15.58 -6.35 9.85
N ARG A 17 -16.09 -7.52 9.44
CA ARG A 17 -15.46 -8.81 9.76
C ARG A 17 -14.14 -9.01 9.02
N LEU A 18 -14.05 -8.58 7.76
CA LEU A 18 -12.79 -8.55 7.02
C LEU A 18 -11.75 -7.64 7.70
N GLU A 19 -12.18 -6.46 8.17
CA GLU A 19 -11.34 -5.50 8.87
C GLU A 19 -10.84 -6.05 10.21
N MET A 20 -11.70 -6.69 11.01
CA MET A 20 -11.32 -7.37 12.25
C MET A 20 -10.23 -8.43 12.01
N LEU A 21 -10.34 -9.18 10.92
CA LEU A 21 -9.35 -10.19 10.51
C LEU A 21 -8.15 -9.60 9.76
N ARG A 22 -8.16 -8.28 9.50
CA ARG A 22 -7.18 -7.52 8.72
C ARG A 22 -6.93 -8.15 7.34
N LEU A 23 -8.00 -8.59 6.69
CA LEU A 23 -8.01 -9.23 5.38
C LEU A 23 -8.63 -8.32 4.32
N ASP A 24 -8.00 -8.27 3.15
CA ASP A 24 -8.60 -7.64 1.97
C ASP A 24 -9.51 -8.63 1.23
N ASP A 25 -10.64 -8.17 0.67
CA ASP A 25 -11.56 -9.00 -0.13
C ASP A 25 -10.82 -9.68 -1.31
N ALA A 26 -9.89 -8.96 -1.94
CA ALA A 26 -9.03 -9.50 -3.00
C ALA A 26 -8.17 -10.69 -2.53
N ALA A 27 -7.74 -10.67 -1.26
CA ALA A 27 -7.01 -11.78 -0.66
C ALA A 27 -7.91 -13.00 -0.45
N LEU A 28 -9.16 -12.79 0.00
CA LEU A 28 -10.15 -13.84 0.17
C LEU A 28 -10.53 -14.49 -1.17
N ALA A 29 -10.65 -13.70 -2.23
CA ALA A 29 -10.89 -14.14 -3.61
C ALA A 29 -9.68 -14.86 -4.25
N ASN A 30 -8.67 -15.25 -3.45
CA ASN A 30 -7.51 -16.01 -3.86
C ASN A 30 -6.61 -15.30 -4.91
N ARG A 31 -6.77 -13.99 -5.10
CA ARG A 31 -5.97 -13.22 -6.08
C ARG A 31 -4.49 -13.14 -5.71
N TYR A 32 -4.14 -13.37 -4.44
CA TYR A 32 -2.76 -13.36 -3.94
C TYR A 32 -2.16 -14.75 -3.72
N ARG A 33 -2.74 -15.82 -4.28
CA ARG A 33 -2.22 -17.19 -4.15
C ARG A 33 -0.74 -17.31 -4.55
N LYS A 34 -0.35 -16.66 -5.65
CA LYS A 34 1.05 -16.65 -6.15
C LYS A 34 2.00 -15.97 -5.15
N ALA A 35 1.53 -14.94 -4.45
CA ALA A 35 2.33 -14.21 -3.46
C ALA A 35 2.75 -15.09 -2.27
N GLN A 36 2.02 -16.17 -2.00
CA GLN A 36 2.32 -17.09 -0.90
C GLN A 36 3.67 -17.81 -1.03
N GLY A 37 4.20 -17.97 -2.26
CA GLY A 37 5.51 -18.57 -2.51
C GLY A 37 6.68 -17.60 -2.36
N HIS A 38 6.42 -16.30 -2.15
CA HIS A 38 7.46 -15.27 -2.15
C HIS A 38 8.12 -15.02 -0.78
N THR A 39 7.87 -15.86 0.24
CA THR A 39 8.44 -15.69 1.59
C THR A 39 9.95 -15.49 1.60
N ARG A 40 10.71 -16.26 0.81
CA ARG A 40 12.18 -16.11 0.72
C ARG A 40 12.58 -14.76 0.11
N ARG A 41 11.87 -14.28 -0.92
CA ARG A 41 12.14 -12.98 -1.56
C ARG A 41 11.81 -11.82 -0.64
N VAL A 42 10.70 -11.91 0.11
CA VAL A 42 10.35 -10.95 1.16
C VAL A 42 11.42 -10.96 2.26
N ALA A 43 11.82 -12.13 2.77
CA ALA A 43 12.84 -12.19 3.82
C ALA A 43 14.20 -11.60 3.37
N LEU A 44 14.66 -11.94 2.17
CA LEU A 44 15.94 -11.44 1.64
C LEU A 44 15.90 -9.94 1.31
N GLY A 45 14.76 -9.42 0.86
CA GLY A 45 14.62 -8.00 0.52
C GLY A 45 14.38 -7.10 1.72
N LEU A 46 14.17 -7.64 2.93
CA LEU A 46 13.84 -6.84 4.11
C LEU A 46 14.95 -5.87 4.49
N LEU A 47 16.19 -6.33 4.58
CA LEU A 47 17.33 -5.48 4.96
C LEU A 47 17.56 -4.36 3.92
N PRO A 48 17.69 -4.65 2.61
CA PRO A 48 17.80 -3.59 1.61
C PRO A 48 16.59 -2.63 1.61
N ALA A 49 15.39 -3.13 1.86
CA ALA A 49 14.19 -2.30 1.92
C ALA A 49 14.14 -1.39 3.16
N LEU A 50 14.71 -1.80 4.29
CA LEU A 50 14.86 -0.91 5.45
C LEU A 50 15.83 0.22 5.16
N VAL A 51 16.97 -0.07 4.50
CA VAL A 51 17.95 0.95 4.11
C VAL A 51 17.34 1.91 3.08
N ALA A 52 16.74 1.37 2.01
CA ALA A 52 16.06 2.19 1.01
C ALA A 52 14.91 2.99 1.63
N GLY A 53 14.16 2.41 2.56
CA GLY A 53 13.10 3.10 3.29
C GLY A 53 13.63 4.25 4.12
N ALA A 54 14.72 4.06 4.86
CA ALA A 54 15.35 5.12 5.66
C ALA A 54 15.86 6.27 4.80
N LEU A 55 16.44 5.97 3.63
CA LEU A 55 16.92 6.99 2.69
C LEU A 55 15.77 7.77 1.99
N ASN A 56 14.65 7.10 1.74
CA ASN A 56 13.51 7.69 1.04
C ASN A 56 12.47 8.32 1.99
N LEU A 57 12.56 8.07 3.29
CA LEU A 57 11.64 8.60 4.30
C LEU A 57 11.60 10.13 4.32
N PRO A 58 12.75 10.85 4.33
CA PRO A 58 12.73 12.30 4.42
C PRO A 58 12.05 12.97 3.21
N PRO A 59 12.39 12.64 1.94
CA PRO A 59 11.69 13.19 0.78
C PRO A 59 10.19 12.86 0.74
N LEU A 60 9.80 11.65 1.16
CA LEU A 60 8.40 11.24 1.17
C LEU A 60 7.60 11.94 2.27
N ALA A 61 8.15 12.07 3.47
CA ALA A 61 7.53 12.82 4.55
C ALA A 61 7.35 14.29 4.16
N PHE A 62 8.36 14.89 3.53
CA PHE A 62 8.27 16.23 2.98
C PHE A 62 7.13 16.37 1.95
N GLY A 63 7.04 15.42 1.02
CA GLY A 63 5.95 15.37 0.03
C GLY A 63 4.56 15.32 0.65
N GLN A 64 4.37 14.54 1.72
CA GLN A 64 3.10 14.44 2.44
C GLN A 64 2.74 15.74 3.18
N LEU A 65 3.72 16.35 3.86
CA LEU A 65 3.53 17.59 4.61
C LEU A 65 3.12 18.76 3.70
N ILE A 66 3.69 18.83 2.50
CA ILE A 66 3.43 19.94 1.56
C ILE A 66 2.21 19.67 0.68
N ALA A 67 2.05 18.45 0.17
CA ALA A 67 0.95 18.15 -0.75
C ALA A 67 -0.42 18.14 -0.07
N GLY A 68 -0.51 17.71 1.19
CA GLY A 68 -1.79 17.58 1.92
C GLY A 68 -2.63 18.87 1.90
N PRO A 69 -2.07 20.04 2.26
CA PRO A 69 -2.80 21.32 2.24
C PRO A 69 -3.07 21.87 0.82
N LEU A 70 -2.31 21.46 -0.19
CA LEU A 70 -2.33 22.05 -1.53
C LEU A 70 -3.33 21.37 -2.48
N VAL A 71 -3.70 20.12 -2.21
CA VAL A 71 -4.59 19.34 -3.07
C VAL A 71 -6.05 19.65 -2.73
N LYS A 72 -6.73 20.40 -3.61
CA LYS A 72 -8.17 20.70 -3.49
C LYS A 72 -9.06 19.72 -4.25
N THR A 73 -8.52 18.98 -5.21
CA THR A 73 -9.24 17.99 -6.02
C THR A 73 -8.47 16.68 -6.09
N VAL A 74 -9.20 15.55 -6.04
CA VAL A 74 -8.63 14.20 -6.02
C VAL A 74 -7.83 13.90 -7.30
N GLU A 75 -8.24 14.48 -8.43
CA GLU A 75 -7.60 14.26 -9.74
C GLU A 75 -6.15 14.76 -9.82
N PHE A 76 -5.79 15.79 -9.05
CA PHE A 76 -4.41 16.32 -9.02
C PHE A 76 -3.57 15.79 -7.85
N GLU A 77 -4.16 14.96 -6.98
CA GLU A 77 -3.48 14.52 -5.76
C GLU A 77 -2.18 13.76 -6.05
N SER A 78 -2.21 12.85 -7.02
CA SER A 78 -1.05 12.04 -7.39
C SER A 78 0.06 12.88 -8.01
N ALA A 79 -0.28 13.76 -8.96
CA ALA A 79 0.68 14.62 -9.64
C ALA A 79 1.35 15.62 -8.68
N VAL A 80 0.56 16.26 -7.80
CA VAL A 80 1.07 17.21 -6.81
C VAL A 80 1.96 16.50 -5.78
N ARG A 81 1.55 15.32 -5.30
CA ARG A 81 2.40 14.52 -4.39
C ARG A 81 3.72 14.14 -5.03
N TRP A 82 3.72 13.67 -6.28
CA TRP A 82 4.95 13.36 -7.01
C TRP A 82 5.84 14.59 -7.21
N GLY A 83 5.26 15.72 -7.58
CA GLY A 83 5.98 16.99 -7.67
C GLY A 83 6.63 17.40 -6.35
N ALA A 84 5.89 17.31 -5.24
CA ALA A 84 6.40 17.62 -3.91
C ALA A 84 7.51 16.66 -3.46
N VAL A 85 7.39 15.36 -3.75
CA VAL A 85 8.44 14.36 -3.50
C VAL A 85 9.71 14.67 -4.30
N MET A 86 9.58 15.02 -5.58
CA MET A 86 10.73 15.42 -6.42
C MET A 86 11.40 16.69 -5.90
N GLY A 87 10.61 17.68 -5.47
CA GLY A 87 11.13 18.86 -4.77
C GLY A 87 11.88 18.49 -3.48
N GLY A 88 11.37 17.50 -2.74
CA GLY A 88 12.04 16.93 -1.57
C GLY A 88 13.41 16.32 -1.88
N TYR A 89 13.54 15.56 -2.98
CA TYR A 89 14.84 15.04 -3.43
C TYR A 89 15.80 16.15 -3.84
N LEU A 90 15.31 17.22 -4.46
CA LEU A 90 16.15 18.36 -4.84
C LEU A 90 16.71 19.06 -3.60
N LEU A 91 15.88 19.32 -2.60
CA LEU A 91 16.33 19.84 -1.30
C LEU A 91 17.30 18.88 -0.61
N TYR A 92 17.03 17.57 -0.68
CA TYR A 92 17.93 16.56 -0.13
C TYR A 92 19.31 16.58 -0.80
N GLY A 93 19.35 16.74 -2.13
CA GLY A 93 20.58 16.93 -2.90
C GLY A 93 21.34 18.19 -2.50
N LEU A 94 20.64 19.32 -2.32
CA LEU A 94 21.24 20.57 -1.85
C LEU A 94 21.86 20.43 -0.45
N LEU A 95 21.18 19.75 0.47
CA LEU A 95 21.71 19.45 1.80
C LEU A 95 22.96 18.56 1.73
N ALA A 96 22.93 17.51 0.91
CA ALA A 96 24.07 16.64 0.69
C ALA A 96 25.28 17.41 0.12
N LEU A 97 25.03 18.35 -0.79
CA LEU A 97 26.06 19.22 -1.34
C LEU A 97 26.69 20.12 -0.27
N LEU A 98 25.88 20.77 0.57
CA LEU A 98 26.39 21.57 1.67
C LEU A 98 27.25 20.73 2.62
N ILE A 99 26.76 19.56 3.04
CA ILE A 99 27.51 18.64 3.90
C ILE A 99 28.84 18.23 3.25
N SER A 100 28.81 17.90 1.95
CA SER A 100 30.01 17.55 1.18
C SER A 100 31.04 18.68 1.18
N LEU A 101 30.61 19.94 1.03
CA LEU A 101 31.52 21.10 1.04
C LEU A 101 32.17 21.31 2.41
N PHE A 102 31.42 21.15 3.51
CA PHE A 102 31.94 21.35 4.87
C PHE A 102 32.85 20.20 5.34
N THR A 103 32.54 18.97 4.95
CA THR A 103 33.27 17.77 5.43
C THR A 103 34.34 17.29 4.46
N GLY A 104 34.34 17.78 3.21
CA GLY A 104 35.16 17.25 2.11
C GLY A 104 34.71 15.88 1.59
N ALA A 105 33.62 15.33 2.13
CA ALA A 105 33.15 13.98 1.84
C ALA A 105 32.23 13.93 0.62
N TRP A 106 32.81 13.89 -0.59
CA TRP A 106 32.08 13.85 -1.86
C TRP A 106 31.15 12.64 -2.02
N TRP A 107 31.43 11.54 -1.34
CA TRP A 107 30.58 10.34 -1.38
C TRP A 107 29.18 10.58 -0.80
N VAL A 108 28.99 11.61 0.03
CA VAL A 108 27.67 11.99 0.58
C VAL A 108 26.68 12.36 -0.53
N LEU A 109 27.18 12.85 -1.68
CA LEU A 109 26.36 13.14 -2.86
C LEU A 109 25.72 11.89 -3.47
N LEU A 110 26.26 10.69 -3.19
CA LEU A 110 25.69 9.44 -3.68
C LEU A 110 24.37 9.09 -2.99
N PHE A 111 24.15 9.53 -1.75
CA PHE A 111 22.93 9.20 -1.00
C PHE A 111 21.64 9.67 -1.69
N PRO A 112 21.46 10.95 -2.06
CA PRO A 112 20.24 11.39 -2.74
C PRO A 112 20.04 10.68 -4.08
N ILE A 113 21.11 10.37 -4.81
CA ILE A 113 21.07 9.64 -6.08
C ILE A 113 20.58 8.20 -5.85
N VAL A 114 21.20 7.48 -4.92
CA VAL A 114 20.83 6.11 -4.57
C VAL A 114 19.41 6.06 -4.00
N ALA A 115 19.04 7.02 -3.16
CA ALA A 115 17.68 7.14 -2.63
C ALA A 115 16.67 7.23 -3.79
N MET A 116 16.85 8.21 -4.69
CA MET A 116 15.96 8.41 -5.84
C MET A 116 15.87 7.17 -6.74
N LEU A 117 16.99 6.54 -7.09
CA LEU A 117 17.00 5.35 -7.95
C LEU A 117 16.38 4.12 -7.26
N SER A 118 16.52 4.02 -5.94
CA SER A 118 15.96 2.90 -5.17
C SER A 118 14.45 3.02 -4.90
N LEU A 119 13.84 4.19 -5.13
CA LEU A 119 12.44 4.45 -4.78
C LEU A 119 11.46 3.50 -5.49
N ASP A 120 11.58 3.31 -6.81
CA ASP A 120 10.69 2.42 -7.58
C ASP A 120 10.81 0.97 -7.09
N TRP A 121 12.04 0.49 -6.89
CA TRP A 121 12.28 -0.84 -6.35
C TRP A 121 11.67 -1.00 -4.95
N TRP A 122 11.84 0.00 -4.09
CA TRP A 122 11.32 -0.01 -2.72
C TRP A 122 9.78 -0.03 -2.70
N LEU A 123 9.12 0.77 -3.53
CA LEU A 123 7.66 0.77 -3.66
C LEU A 123 7.14 -0.59 -4.13
N ARG A 124 7.74 -1.18 -5.16
CA ARG A 124 7.38 -2.53 -5.63
C ARG A 124 7.61 -3.59 -4.56
N TYR A 125 8.68 -3.46 -3.79
CA TYR A 125 8.95 -4.35 -2.67
C TYR A 125 7.87 -4.22 -1.60
N LEU A 126 7.42 -3.00 -1.25
CA LEU A 126 6.33 -2.78 -0.31
C LEU A 126 5.00 -3.39 -0.80
N GLU A 127 4.67 -3.26 -2.09
CA GLU A 127 3.50 -3.91 -2.68
C GLU A 127 3.60 -5.44 -2.60
N MET A 128 4.76 -6.00 -2.92
CA MET A 128 5.03 -7.43 -2.79
C MET A 128 4.88 -7.90 -1.34
N THR A 129 5.43 -7.16 -0.37
CA THR A 129 5.31 -7.53 1.05
C THR A 129 3.88 -7.41 1.56
N ARG A 130 3.13 -6.39 1.13
CA ARG A 130 1.71 -6.22 1.45
C ARG A 130 0.89 -7.40 0.92
N THR A 131 1.04 -7.75 -0.35
CA THR A 131 0.31 -8.87 -0.97
C THR A 131 0.70 -10.21 -0.35
N TRP A 132 1.99 -10.43 -0.05
CA TRP A 132 2.46 -11.59 0.70
C TRP A 132 1.85 -11.65 2.10
N LEU A 133 1.84 -10.55 2.84
CA LEU A 133 1.30 -10.48 4.19
C LEU A 133 -0.20 -10.79 4.22
N GLN A 134 -0.97 -10.26 3.26
CA GLN A 134 -2.37 -10.59 3.09
C GLN A 134 -2.57 -12.08 2.80
N ALA A 135 -1.80 -12.63 1.86
CA ALA A 135 -1.88 -14.04 1.51
C ALA A 135 -1.47 -14.96 2.68
N TYR A 136 -0.52 -14.51 3.50
CA TYR A 136 -0.07 -15.19 4.72
C TYR A 136 -1.14 -15.16 5.82
N ARG A 137 -1.81 -14.01 6.02
CA ARG A 137 -2.93 -13.90 6.96
C ARG A 137 -4.07 -14.84 6.60
N VAL A 138 -4.47 -14.89 5.33
CA VAL A 138 -5.49 -15.85 4.85
C VAL A 138 -5.12 -17.28 5.21
N ARG A 139 -3.85 -17.68 5.04
CA ARG A 139 -3.38 -19.03 5.39
C ARG A 139 -3.44 -19.34 6.89
N ARG A 140 -3.31 -18.33 7.75
CA ARG A 140 -3.35 -18.49 9.21
C ARG A 140 -4.77 -18.50 9.78
N GLN A 141 -5.78 -18.10 9.02
CA GLN A 141 -7.17 -18.10 9.50
C GLN A 141 -7.78 -19.50 9.51
N THR A 142 -8.72 -19.72 10.43
CA THR A 142 -9.45 -20.97 10.57
C THR A 142 -10.24 -21.28 9.29
N PRO A 143 -10.25 -22.54 8.80
CA PRO A 143 -11.03 -22.92 7.62
C PRO A 143 -12.52 -22.55 7.74
N THR A 144 -13.09 -22.66 8.94
CA THR A 144 -14.49 -22.32 9.25
C THR A 144 -14.78 -20.84 9.01
N ASP A 145 -13.92 -19.93 9.47
CA ASP A 145 -14.09 -18.49 9.28
C ASP A 145 -13.98 -18.10 7.80
N LEU A 146 -13.01 -18.70 7.09
CA LEU A 146 -12.85 -18.47 5.65
C LEU A 146 -14.06 -18.96 4.85
N GLN A 147 -14.63 -20.10 5.20
CA GLN A 147 -15.86 -20.60 4.57
C GLN A 147 -17.05 -19.69 4.84
N LEU A 148 -17.19 -19.20 6.08
CA LEU A 148 -18.27 -18.28 6.43
C LEU A 148 -18.16 -16.97 5.64
N LEU A 149 -16.96 -16.39 5.54
CA LEU A 149 -16.73 -15.18 4.75
C LEU A 149 -17.00 -15.40 3.26
N ARG A 150 -16.62 -16.56 2.71
CA ARG A 150 -16.92 -16.90 1.31
C ARG A 150 -18.41 -17.00 1.05
N LYS A 151 -19.15 -17.68 1.93
CA LYS A 151 -20.62 -17.75 1.85
C LYS A 151 -21.27 -16.37 1.95
N GLN A 152 -20.79 -15.51 2.85
CA GLN A 152 -21.28 -14.13 2.96
C GLN A 152 -21.03 -13.33 1.68
N ARG A 153 -19.83 -13.47 1.08
CA ARG A 153 -19.49 -12.83 -0.19
C ARG A 153 -20.37 -13.33 -1.34
N GLU A 154 -20.58 -14.65 -1.45
CA GLU A 154 -21.45 -15.25 -2.46
C GLU A 154 -22.87 -14.72 -2.37
N GLY A 155 -23.45 -14.70 -1.16
CA GLY A 155 -24.80 -14.15 -0.94
C GLY A 155 -24.93 -12.66 -1.23
N LEU A 156 -23.88 -11.87 -0.98
CA LEU A 156 -23.86 -10.44 -1.35
C LEU A 156 -23.81 -10.23 -2.86
N VAL A 157 -23.01 -11.04 -3.58
CA VAL A 157 -22.90 -10.96 -5.04
C VAL A 157 -24.22 -11.37 -5.70
N GLU A 158 -24.87 -12.42 -5.22
CA GLU A 158 -26.17 -12.88 -5.72
C GLU A 158 -27.25 -11.80 -5.54
N GLN A 159 -27.37 -11.21 -4.35
CA GLN A 159 -28.34 -10.13 -4.09
C GLN A 159 -28.06 -8.87 -4.94
N LEU A 160 -26.79 -8.56 -5.19
CA LEU A 160 -26.40 -7.47 -6.08
C LEU A 160 -26.77 -7.76 -7.53
N GLN A 161 -26.59 -8.98 -8.00
CA GLN A 161 -26.95 -9.40 -9.36
C GLN A 161 -28.47 -9.35 -9.56
N GLU A 162 -29.25 -9.83 -8.60
CA GLU A 162 -30.73 -9.73 -8.63
C GLU A 162 -31.19 -8.27 -8.76
N LEU A 163 -30.64 -7.38 -7.92
CA LEU A 163 -30.98 -5.94 -7.96
C LEU A 163 -30.56 -5.24 -9.26
N LEU A 164 -29.50 -5.71 -9.91
CA LEU A 164 -29.05 -5.19 -11.20
C LEU A 164 -29.89 -5.75 -12.37
N SER A 165 -30.45 -6.94 -12.22
CA SER A 165 -31.31 -7.59 -13.23
C SER A 165 -32.77 -7.11 -13.19
N GLU A 166 -33.25 -6.60 -12.06
CA GLU A 166 -34.58 -5.98 -11.91
C GLU A 166 -34.63 -4.52 -12.46
N LYS A 167 -33.50 -3.94 -12.86
CA LYS A 167 -33.39 -2.60 -13.44
C LYS A 167 -33.27 -2.64 -14.96
#